data_AF-A0A179DMC2-F1
#
_entry.id   AF-A0A179DMC2-F1
#
_cell.length_a   1.000
_cell.length_b   1.000
_cell.length_c   1.000
_cell.angle_alpha   90.00
_cell.angle_beta   90.00
_cell.angle_gamma   90.00
#
_symmetry.space_group_name_H-M   'P 1'
#
loop_
_entity.id
_entity.type
_entity.pdbx_description
1 polymer ?
#
loop_
_entity_poly.entity_id
_entity_poly.type
_entity_poly.pdbx_seq_one_letter_code
_entity_poly.pdbx_strand_id
1 'polypeptide(L)'
;MDNTQLLKLLEDCKNRKRLAQKELYKNFFGYALKICLRYSNDKNEAIEMVNDGFMKVYNKLHLYNENYEFKSWLGKIMINTAIDHYRQKIKKLNMEDLDKIEDQGKEDNILAGLKYQDLLKLIQKLSIAYRTVFNLFVIDGFSHIEISEKLSISEGTSKSNLFKARQQLKEMILQVENH
;
A
#
# COMPACT_ATOMS: atom_id res chain seq x y z
N MET A 1 -9.81 6.00 -21.50
CA MET A 1 -9.77 7.46 -21.37
C MET A 1 -8.42 7.91 -21.90
N ASP A 2 -8.44 8.77 -22.92
CA ASP A 2 -7.20 9.37 -23.45
C ASP A 2 -6.67 10.49 -22.53
N ASN A 3 -5.50 11.04 -22.84
CA ASN A 3 -4.86 12.05 -21.99
C ASN A 3 -5.67 13.36 -21.93
N THR A 4 -6.26 13.79 -23.05
CA THR A 4 -7.05 15.02 -23.11
C THR A 4 -8.30 14.94 -22.26
N GLN A 5 -9.01 13.80 -22.31
CA GLN A 5 -10.15 13.51 -21.46
C GLN A 5 -9.76 13.49 -19.98
N LEU A 6 -8.61 12.88 -19.66
CA LEU A 6 -8.09 12.85 -18.29
C LEU A 6 -7.80 14.26 -17.78
N LEU A 7 -7.06 15.10 -18.52
CA LEU A 7 -6.73 16.46 -18.08
C LEU A 7 -7.97 17.30 -17.82
N LYS A 8 -8.99 17.21 -18.69
CA LYS A 8 -10.28 17.85 -18.48
C LYS A 8 -10.98 17.35 -17.20
N LEU A 9 -10.97 16.04 -16.97
CA LEU A 9 -11.55 15.44 -15.76
C LEU A 9 -10.81 15.92 -14.50
N LEU A 10 -9.48 16.03 -14.54
CA LEU A 10 -8.68 16.55 -13.45
C LEU A 10 -9.00 18.03 -13.18
N GLU A 11 -9.16 18.84 -14.21
CA GLU A 11 -9.53 20.25 -14.07
C GLU A 11 -10.93 20.41 -13.45
N ASP A 12 -11.90 19.60 -13.85
CA ASP A 12 -13.22 19.56 -13.24
C ASP A 12 -13.18 19.10 -11.77
N CYS A 13 -12.26 18.18 -11.43
CA CYS A 13 -12.01 17.78 -10.05
C CYS A 13 -11.40 18.90 -9.20
N LYS A 14 -10.49 19.71 -9.75
CA LYS A 14 -9.93 20.90 -9.07
C LYS A 14 -11.04 21.90 -8.72
N ASN A 15 -12.01 22.04 -9.62
CA ASN A 15 -13.22 22.86 -9.43
C ASN A 15 -14.29 22.19 -8.53
N ARG A 16 -13.95 21.11 -7.82
CA ARG A 16 -14.83 20.37 -6.88
C ARG A 16 -16.14 19.89 -7.49
N LYS A 17 -16.19 19.63 -8.79
CA LYS A 17 -17.37 19.05 -9.44
C LYS A 17 -17.55 17.61 -8.97
N ARG A 18 -18.62 17.35 -8.20
CA ARG A 18 -18.90 16.04 -7.57
C ARG A 18 -18.94 14.87 -8.57
N LEU A 19 -19.50 15.09 -9.75
CA LEU A 19 -19.58 14.06 -10.80
C LEU A 19 -18.19 13.70 -11.34
N ALA A 20 -17.32 14.70 -11.55
CA ALA A 20 -15.95 14.49 -11.99
C ALA A 20 -15.14 13.73 -10.95
N GLN A 21 -15.25 14.09 -9.66
CA GLN A 21 -14.58 13.34 -8.59
C GLN A 21 -15.04 11.88 -8.53
N LYS A 22 -16.35 11.63 -8.63
CA LYS A 22 -16.90 10.27 -8.68
C LYS A 22 -16.35 9.48 -9.88
N GLU A 23 -16.24 10.12 -11.04
CA GLU A 23 -15.70 9.50 -12.25
C GLU A 23 -14.20 9.20 -12.11
N LEU A 24 -13.40 10.14 -11.60
CA LEU A 24 -11.99 9.95 -11.34
C LEU A 24 -11.75 8.78 -10.37
N TYR A 25 -12.51 8.75 -9.27
CA TYR A 25 -12.47 7.65 -8.31
C TYR A 25 -12.73 6.31 -9.00
N LYS A 26 -13.83 6.19 -9.77
CA LYS A 26 -14.18 4.94 -10.46
C LYS A 26 -13.09 4.49 -11.45
N ASN A 27 -12.56 5.42 -12.25
CA ASN A 27 -11.58 5.12 -13.27
C ASN A 27 -10.25 4.60 -12.68
N PHE A 28 -9.88 5.05 -11.49
CA PHE A 28 -8.61 4.71 -10.87
C PHE A 28 -8.72 3.82 -9.62
N PHE A 29 -9.93 3.46 -9.19
CA PHE A 29 -10.18 2.63 -8.00
C PHE A 29 -9.42 1.31 -8.06
N GLY A 30 -9.51 0.58 -9.18
CA GLY A 30 -8.84 -0.71 -9.33
C GLY A 30 -7.31 -0.62 -9.27
N TYR A 31 -6.74 0.49 -9.76
CA TYR A 31 -5.29 0.74 -9.68
C TYR A 31 -4.88 1.09 -8.24
N ALA A 32 -5.58 2.01 -7.60
CA ALA A 32 -5.33 2.40 -6.22
C ALA A 32 -5.48 1.21 -5.25
N LEU A 33 -6.54 0.41 -5.42
CA LEU A 33 -6.81 -0.77 -4.59
C LEU A 33 -5.68 -1.79 -4.68
N LYS A 34 -5.11 -2.03 -5.87
CA LYS A 34 -3.97 -2.95 -6.04
C LYS A 34 -2.74 -2.49 -5.25
N ILE A 35 -2.50 -1.18 -5.14
CA ILE A 35 -1.41 -0.63 -4.33
C ILE A 35 -1.72 -0.85 -2.85
N CYS A 36 -2.89 -0.41 -2.39
CA CYS A 36 -3.28 -0.47 -0.98
C CYS A 36 -3.36 -1.90 -0.44
N LEU A 37 -3.80 -2.87 -1.25
CA LEU A 37 -3.86 -4.29 -0.87
C LEU A 37 -2.50 -4.86 -0.42
N ARG A 38 -1.39 -4.35 -0.96
CA ARG A 38 -0.05 -4.81 -0.57
C ARG A 38 0.30 -4.43 0.86
N TYR A 39 -0.32 -3.37 1.36
CA TYR A 39 -0.05 -2.78 2.67
C TYR A 39 -1.11 -3.14 3.72
N SER A 40 -2.30 -3.58 3.30
CA SER A 40 -3.42 -3.91 4.19
C SER A 40 -3.44 -5.39 4.58
N ASN A 41 -4.09 -5.73 5.69
CA ASN A 41 -4.39 -7.10 6.13
C ASN A 41 -5.48 -7.73 5.26
N ASP A 42 -6.47 -6.93 4.85
CA ASP A 42 -7.58 -7.40 4.05
C ASP A 42 -8.06 -6.35 3.04
N LYS A 43 -9.11 -6.70 2.29
CA LYS A 43 -9.70 -5.83 1.28
C LYS A 43 -10.42 -4.61 1.87
N ASN A 44 -11.01 -4.70 3.05
CA ASN A 44 -11.74 -3.61 3.67
C ASN A 44 -10.77 -2.50 4.11
N GLU A 45 -9.68 -2.88 4.77
CA GLU A 45 -8.60 -1.95 5.14
C GLU A 45 -7.96 -1.32 3.88
N ALA A 46 -7.80 -2.09 2.79
CA ALA A 46 -7.34 -1.53 1.52
C ALA A 46 -8.31 -0.47 0.96
N ILE A 47 -9.62 -0.71 1.03
CA ILE A 47 -10.64 0.24 0.55
C ILE A 47 -10.64 1.51 1.41
N GLU A 48 -10.45 1.39 2.72
CA GLU A 48 -10.30 2.53 3.62
C GLU A 48 -9.09 3.39 3.21
N MET A 49 -7.92 2.77 3.01
CA MET A 49 -6.73 3.48 2.50
C MET A 49 -6.97 4.15 1.15
N VAL A 50 -7.69 3.49 0.23
CA VAL A 50 -8.06 4.08 -1.07
C VAL A 50 -8.93 5.32 -0.88
N ASN A 51 -9.95 5.25 -0.02
CA ASN A 51 -10.85 6.37 0.24
C ASN A 51 -10.10 7.58 0.82
N ASP A 52 -9.29 7.36 1.86
CA ASP A 52 -8.45 8.40 2.44
C ASP A 52 -7.46 8.96 1.42
N GLY A 53 -6.88 8.09 0.59
CA GLY A 53 -5.98 8.46 -0.48
C GLY A 53 -6.65 9.38 -1.50
N PHE A 54 -7.89 9.08 -1.91
CA PHE A 54 -8.64 9.93 -2.83
C PHE A 54 -9.03 11.28 -2.19
N MET A 55 -9.34 11.33 -0.90
CA MET A 55 -9.52 12.62 -0.22
C MET A 55 -8.26 13.47 -0.30
N LYS A 56 -7.08 12.88 -0.14
CA LYS A 56 -5.79 13.57 -0.32
C LYS A 56 -5.54 13.94 -1.79
N VAL A 57 -5.91 13.10 -2.76
CA VAL A 57 -5.83 13.40 -4.19
C VAL A 57 -6.58 14.69 -4.51
N TYR A 58 -7.85 14.81 -4.12
CA TYR A 58 -8.64 16.00 -4.42
C TYR A 58 -8.05 17.25 -3.77
N ASN A 59 -7.57 17.14 -2.53
CA ASN A 59 -6.94 18.25 -1.83
C ASN A 59 -5.61 18.69 -2.46
N LYS A 60 -4.83 17.75 -3.01
CA LYS A 60 -3.49 18.00 -3.57
C LYS A 60 -3.48 18.13 -5.09
N LEU A 61 -4.62 18.05 -5.76
CA LEU A 61 -4.68 18.01 -7.23
C LEU A 61 -4.11 19.27 -7.90
N HIS A 62 -4.12 20.41 -7.19
CA HIS A 62 -3.47 21.64 -7.62
C HIS A 62 -1.94 21.54 -7.71
N LEU A 63 -1.31 20.56 -7.06
CA LEU A 63 0.13 20.29 -7.10
C LEU A 63 0.52 19.27 -8.19
N TYR A 64 -0.45 18.70 -8.89
CA TYR A 64 -0.17 17.76 -9.97
C TYR A 64 0.44 18.49 -11.16
N ASN A 65 1.57 17.98 -11.64
CA ASN A 65 2.25 18.47 -12.83
C ASN A 65 1.96 17.52 -14.00
N GLU A 66 1.33 18.05 -15.04
CA GLU A 66 0.85 17.30 -16.21
C GLU A 66 1.97 16.71 -17.08
N ASN A 67 3.23 17.10 -16.85
CA ASN A 67 4.41 16.49 -17.48
C ASN A 67 4.71 15.07 -16.96
N TYR A 68 4.07 14.65 -15.86
CA TYR A 68 4.23 13.31 -15.29
C TYR A 68 2.95 12.49 -15.45
N GLU A 69 3.05 11.16 -15.51
CA GLU A 69 1.87 10.31 -15.59
C GLU A 69 1.03 10.42 -14.30
N PHE A 70 -0.27 10.68 -14.46
CA PHE A 70 -1.20 10.78 -13.33
C PHE A 70 -1.21 9.53 -12.45
N LYS A 71 -1.08 8.33 -13.04
CA LYS A 71 -1.00 7.08 -12.28
C LYS A 71 0.20 7.06 -11.34
N SER A 72 1.37 7.51 -11.79
CA SER A 72 2.56 7.58 -10.95
C SER A 72 2.38 8.57 -9.80
N TRP A 73 1.78 9.73 -10.06
CA TRP A 73 1.48 10.72 -9.03
C TRP A 73 0.43 10.20 -8.02
N LEU A 74 -0.63 9.57 -8.51
CA LEU A 74 -1.64 8.89 -7.70
C LEU A 74 -1.03 7.77 -6.85
N GLY A 75 -0.14 6.97 -7.44
CA GLY A 75 0.55 5.88 -6.75
C GLY A 75 1.38 6.38 -5.57
N LYS A 76 2.09 7.49 -5.74
CA LYS A 76 2.81 8.15 -4.63
C LYS A 76 1.85 8.56 -3.50
N ILE A 77 0.66 9.07 -3.81
CA ILE A 77 -0.33 9.43 -2.79
C ILE A 77 -0.85 8.18 -2.06
N MET A 78 -1.12 7.09 -2.78
CA MET A 78 -1.59 5.84 -2.20
C MET A 78 -0.54 5.20 -1.28
N ILE A 79 0.73 5.14 -1.70
CA ILE A 79 1.83 4.62 -0.89
C ILE A 79 2.00 5.46 0.38
N ASN A 80 2.04 6.80 0.26
CA ASN A 80 2.14 7.66 1.43
C ASN A 80 0.93 7.51 2.37
N THR A 81 -0.26 7.25 1.83
CA THR A 81 -1.45 7.00 2.65
C THR A 81 -1.37 5.67 3.39
N ALA A 82 -0.85 4.62 2.75
CA ALA A 82 -0.57 3.36 3.42
C ALA A 82 0.48 3.52 4.54
N ILE A 83 1.51 4.36 4.34
CA ILE A 83 2.49 4.70 5.39
C ILE A 83 1.83 5.44 6.57
N ASP A 84 0.91 6.37 6.29
CA ASP A 84 0.17 7.07 7.34
C ASP A 84 -0.70 6.10 8.16
N HIS A 85 -1.32 5.11 7.51
CA HIS A 85 -2.07 4.03 8.16
C HIS A 85 -1.16 3.15 9.01
N TYR A 86 0.01 2.74 8.48
CA TYR A 86 1.03 2.01 9.23
C TYR A 86 1.42 2.74 10.52
N ARG A 87 1.76 4.04 10.42
CA ARG A 87 2.17 4.85 11.58
C ARG A 87 1.07 4.93 12.64
N GLN A 88 -0.19 5.07 12.22
CA GLN A 88 -1.32 5.07 13.14
C GLN A 88 -1.49 3.71 13.84
N LYS A 89 -1.34 2.61 13.10
CA LYS A 89 -1.44 1.25 13.66
C LYS A 89 -0.31 0.98 14.65
N ILE A 90 0.94 1.27 14.31
CA ILE A 90 2.07 1.15 15.25
C ILE A 90 1.87 2.01 16.48
N LYS A 91 1.35 3.24 16.34
CA LYS A 91 1.05 4.10 17.50
C LYS A 91 0.00 3.47 18.42
N LYS A 92 -1.08 2.90 17.87
CA LYS A 92 -2.11 2.19 18.64
C LYS A 92 -1.52 0.97 19.34
N LEU A 93 -0.76 0.14 18.61
CA LEU A 93 -0.08 -1.03 19.16
C LEU A 93 0.87 -0.67 20.31
N ASN A 94 1.69 0.36 20.15
CA ASN A 94 2.57 0.83 21.23
C ASN A 94 1.81 1.43 22.43
N MET A 95 0.58 1.90 22.24
CA MET A 95 -0.30 2.32 23.34
C MET A 95 -1.00 1.13 24.02
N GLU A 96 -1.19 0.04 23.27
CA GLU A 96 -1.85 -1.20 23.70
C GLU A 96 -0.85 -2.25 24.25
N ASP A 97 0.46 -2.10 23.98
CA ASP A 97 1.57 -2.96 24.42
C ASP A 97 1.95 -2.77 25.90
N LEU A 98 0.97 -3.05 26.77
CA LEU A 98 1.21 -3.78 28.03
C LEU A 98 1.14 -5.30 27.83
N ASP A 99 0.73 -5.82 26.67
CA ASP A 99 0.77 -7.27 26.40
C ASP A 99 0.86 -7.61 24.90
N LYS A 100 2.04 -8.13 24.52
CA LYS A 100 2.34 -9.08 23.42
C LYS A 100 1.64 -8.85 22.07
N ILE A 101 2.42 -8.51 21.05
CA ILE A 101 1.97 -8.61 19.66
C ILE A 101 2.73 -9.68 18.89
N GLU A 102 2.14 -10.87 18.89
CA GLU A 102 2.16 -11.77 17.74
C GLU A 102 0.81 -11.56 17.01
N ASP A 103 0.82 -10.80 15.91
CA ASP A 103 -0.36 -10.61 15.06
C ASP A 103 -0.59 -11.92 14.28
N GLN A 104 -1.55 -12.72 14.73
CA GLN A 104 -1.96 -13.98 14.09
C GLN A 104 -2.67 -13.67 12.77
N GLY A 105 -1.94 -13.77 11.67
CA GLY A 105 -2.49 -13.71 10.33
C GLY A 105 -3.56 -14.79 10.15
N LYS A 106 -4.81 -14.38 9.92
CA LYS A 106 -5.93 -15.28 9.62
C LYS A 106 -5.57 -16.19 8.43
N GLU A 107 -5.68 -17.49 8.65
CA GLU A 107 -5.53 -18.49 7.60
C GLU A 107 -6.73 -18.49 6.68
N ASP A 108 -6.52 -18.15 5.40
CA ASP A 108 -7.38 -18.62 4.33
C ASP A 108 -6.55 -19.51 3.39
N ASN A 109 -7.04 -20.75 3.25
CA ASN A 109 -6.55 -21.78 2.35
C ASN A 109 -6.78 -21.42 0.87
N ILE A 110 -6.18 -22.21 -0.03
CA ILE A 110 -6.33 -22.31 -1.50
C ILE A 110 -5.08 -21.85 -2.25
N LEU A 111 -4.32 -22.82 -2.80
CA LEU A 111 -3.23 -22.59 -3.75
C LEU A 111 -3.21 -23.65 -4.86
N ALA A 112 -3.07 -23.17 -6.10
CA ALA A 112 -2.61 -23.91 -7.27
C ALA A 112 -1.98 -22.90 -8.27
N GLY A 113 -0.65 -22.99 -8.44
CA GLY A 113 0.15 -22.24 -9.42
C GLY A 113 0.30 -20.74 -9.12
N LEU A 114 1.47 -20.31 -8.61
CA LEU A 114 1.72 -18.94 -8.12
C LEU A 114 1.35 -17.82 -9.11
N LYS A 115 0.13 -17.29 -8.96
CA LYS A 115 -0.33 -16.06 -9.60
C LYS A 115 -0.05 -14.88 -8.67
N TYR A 116 -0.09 -13.65 -9.20
CA TYR A 116 0.06 -12.42 -8.39
C TYR A 116 -0.84 -12.39 -7.13
N GLN A 117 -2.03 -12.98 -7.21
CA GLN A 117 -2.97 -13.08 -6.09
C GLN A 117 -2.45 -13.97 -4.96
N ASP A 118 -1.70 -15.02 -5.28
CA ASP A 118 -1.15 -15.95 -4.30
C ASP A 118 0.00 -15.30 -3.54
N LEU A 119 0.91 -14.63 -4.25
CA LEU A 119 1.98 -13.85 -3.62
C LEU A 119 1.42 -12.75 -2.71
N LEU A 120 0.35 -12.08 -3.14
CA LEU A 120 -0.31 -11.05 -2.33
C LEU A 120 -0.83 -11.63 -1.00
N LYS A 121 -1.48 -12.81 -1.02
CA LYS A 121 -1.93 -13.50 0.20
C LYS A 121 -0.76 -13.81 1.14
N LEU A 122 0.37 -14.27 0.61
CA LEU A 122 1.56 -14.56 1.42
C LEU A 122 2.15 -13.28 2.04
N ILE A 123 2.23 -12.19 1.27
CA ILE A 123 2.66 -10.87 1.77
C ILE A 123 1.73 -10.39 2.90
N GLN A 124 0.42 -10.63 2.79
CA GLN A 124 -0.56 -10.28 3.82
C GLN A 124 -0.43 -11.10 5.11
N LYS A 125 0.25 -12.27 5.08
CA LYS A 125 0.57 -13.04 6.30
C LYS A 125 1.77 -12.50 7.08
N LEU A 126 2.60 -11.64 6.47
CA LEU A 126 3.71 -11.00 7.17
C LEU A 126 3.19 -10.03 8.25
N SER A 127 3.95 -9.85 9.32
CA SER A 127 3.70 -8.76 10.27
C SER A 127 3.67 -7.41 9.55
N ILE A 128 2.90 -6.45 10.07
CA ILE A 128 2.75 -5.14 9.42
C ILE A 128 4.10 -4.45 9.16
N ALA A 129 5.07 -4.60 10.06
CA ALA A 129 6.42 -4.04 9.91
C ALA A 129 7.21 -4.70 8.77
N TYR A 130 7.18 -6.03 8.68
CA TYR A 130 7.87 -6.79 7.64
C TYR A 130 7.23 -6.53 6.27
N ARG A 131 5.90 -6.56 6.22
CA ARG A 131 5.11 -6.27 5.01
C ARG A 131 5.39 -4.89 4.45
N THR A 132 5.36 -3.87 5.30
CA THR A 132 5.54 -2.47 4.88
C THR A 132 6.95 -2.26 4.34
N VAL A 133 7.98 -2.71 5.05
CA VAL A 133 9.37 -2.58 4.59
C VAL A 133 9.62 -3.36 3.30
N PHE A 134 9.10 -4.59 3.20
CA PHE A 134 9.23 -5.40 1.99
C PHE A 134 8.66 -4.68 0.76
N ASN A 135 7.43 -4.17 0.85
CA ASN A 135 6.81 -3.47 -0.27
C ASN A 135 7.54 -2.18 -0.63
N LEU A 136 7.92 -1.36 0.36
CA LEU A 136 8.63 -0.12 0.09
C LEU A 136 9.97 -0.36 -0.62
N PHE A 137 10.72 -1.38 -0.20
CA PHE A 137 12.03 -1.67 -0.78
C PHE A 137 11.92 -2.42 -2.12
N VAL A 138 11.23 -3.55 -2.14
CA VAL A 138 11.25 -4.49 -3.27
C VAL A 138 10.34 -4.04 -4.40
N ILE A 139 9.19 -3.45 -4.07
CA ILE A 139 8.15 -3.12 -5.06
C ILE A 139 8.19 -1.66 -5.44
N ASP A 140 8.32 -0.76 -4.46
CA ASP A 140 8.28 0.68 -4.71
C ASP A 140 9.67 1.31 -4.87
N GLY A 141 10.75 0.55 -4.63
CA GLY A 141 12.13 0.92 -4.97
C GLY A 141 12.80 1.91 -4.01
N PHE A 142 12.27 2.11 -2.80
CA PHE A 142 12.88 2.98 -1.81
C PHE A 142 14.15 2.35 -1.21
N SER A 143 15.15 3.19 -0.97
CA SER A 143 16.34 2.82 -0.20
C SER A 143 16.02 2.62 1.28
N HIS A 144 16.89 1.92 2.01
CA HIS A 144 16.73 1.75 3.46
C HIS A 144 16.76 3.08 4.22
N ILE A 145 17.50 4.07 3.72
CA ILE A 145 17.56 5.42 4.29
C ILE A 145 16.18 6.09 4.16
N GLU A 146 15.60 6.13 2.96
CA GLU A 146 14.26 6.72 2.75
C GLU A 146 13.18 5.99 3.56
N ILE A 147 13.26 4.65 3.68
CA ILE A 147 12.34 3.87 4.50
C ILE A 147 12.49 4.23 5.99
N SER A 148 13.72 4.42 6.46
CA SER A 148 14.00 4.76 7.87
C SER A 148 13.32 6.08 8.25
N GLU A 149 13.39 7.09 7.38
CA GLU A 149 12.75 8.39 7.55
C GLU A 149 11.22 8.28 7.46
N LYS A 150 10.72 7.55 6.45
CA LYS A 150 9.28 7.35 6.24
C LYS A 150 8.63 6.56 7.36
N LEU A 151 9.30 5.61 7.98
CA LEU A 151 8.71 4.80 9.05
C LEU A 151 9.13 5.23 10.45
N SER A 152 10.04 6.21 10.57
CA SER A 152 10.62 6.65 11.85
C SER A 152 11.27 5.49 12.63
N ILE A 153 12.05 4.68 11.91
CA ILE A 153 12.83 3.55 12.45
C ILE A 153 14.30 3.72 12.07
N SER A 154 15.21 2.91 12.64
CA SER A 154 16.61 2.92 12.21
C SER A 154 16.79 2.24 10.83
N GLU A 155 17.83 2.63 10.07
CA GLU A 155 18.20 1.95 8.82
C GLU A 155 18.49 0.45 9.07
N GLY A 156 19.12 0.12 10.21
CA GLY A 156 19.37 -1.27 10.64
C GLY A 156 18.07 -2.06 10.87
N THR A 157 17.05 -1.43 11.46
CA THR A 157 15.71 -2.01 11.62
C THR A 157 15.07 -2.28 10.26
N SER A 158 15.19 -1.35 9.30
CA SER A 158 14.71 -1.54 7.93
C SER A 158 15.38 -2.76 7.26
N LYS A 159 16.70 -2.89 7.34
CA LYS A 159 17.44 -4.06 6.81
C LYS A 159 17.00 -5.37 7.46
N SER A 160 16.88 -5.39 8.80
CA SER A 160 16.47 -6.58 9.55
C SER A 160 15.02 -7.00 9.22
N ASN A 161 14.09 -6.04 9.13
CA ASN A 161 12.71 -6.30 8.74
C ASN A 161 12.62 -6.89 7.33
N LEU A 162 13.38 -6.34 6.36
CA LEU A 162 13.41 -6.88 5.00
C LEU A 162 13.97 -8.31 4.97
N PHE A 163 15.03 -8.58 5.72
CA PHE A 163 15.63 -9.91 5.82
C PHE A 163 14.63 -10.93 6.35
N LYS A 164 13.96 -10.62 7.47
CA LYS A 164 12.93 -11.48 8.07
C LYS A 164 11.73 -11.67 7.14
N ALA A 165 11.27 -10.62 6.47
CA ALA A 165 10.21 -10.71 5.47
C ALA A 165 10.55 -11.72 4.35
N ARG A 166 11.77 -11.66 3.82
CA ARG A 166 12.25 -12.58 2.77
C ARG A 166 12.34 -14.02 3.25
N GLN A 167 12.83 -14.25 4.48
CA GLN A 167 12.89 -15.59 5.06
C GLN A 167 11.49 -16.20 5.19
N GLN A 168 10.57 -15.48 5.82
CA GLN A 168 9.19 -15.94 6.00
C GLN A 168 8.48 -16.21 4.67
N LEU A 169 8.60 -15.32 3.69
CA LEU A 169 8.03 -15.55 2.37
C LEU A 169 8.63 -16.77 1.67
N LYS A 170 9.95 -16.97 1.77
CA LYS A 170 10.60 -18.15 1.19
C LYS A 170 10.09 -19.45 1.80
N GLU A 171 9.95 -19.49 3.12
CA GLU A 171 9.40 -20.64 3.84
C GLU A 171 7.96 -20.93 3.42
N MET A 172 7.11 -19.90 3.39
CA MET A 172 5.72 -20.05 2.93
C MET A 172 5.64 -20.53 1.48
N ILE A 173 6.47 -20.00 0.58
CA ILE A 173 6.48 -20.41 -0.84
C ILE A 173 6.88 -21.90 -0.97
N LEU A 174 7.92 -22.34 -0.26
CA LEU A 174 8.36 -23.74 -0.30
C LEU A 174 7.29 -24.71 0.22
N GLN A 175 6.51 -24.32 1.22
CA GLN A 175 5.40 -25.15 1.71
C GLN A 175 4.30 -25.31 0.65
N VAL A 176 4.10 -24.28 -0.17
CA VAL A 176 3.07 -24.25 -1.21
C VAL A 176 3.47 -25.06 -2.43
N GLU A 177 4.75 -25.06 -2.81
CA GLU A 177 5.25 -25.85 -3.95
C GLU A 177 5.31 -27.35 -3.66
N ASN A 178 5.34 -27.73 -2.37
CA ASN A 178 5.37 -29.13 -1.93
C ASN A 178 3.97 -29.76 -1.73
N HIS A 179 2.89 -29.06 -2.10
CA HIS A 179 1.49 -29.49 -2.02
C HIS A 179 0.78 -29.31 -3.36
#